data_AF-A0A7W5AKC9-F1
#
_entry.id   AF-A0A7W5AKC9-F1
#
_cell.length_a   1.000
_cell.length_b   1.000
_cell.length_c   1.000
_cell.angle_alpha   90.00
_cell.angle_beta   90.00
_cell.angle_gamma   90.00
#
_symmetry.space_group_name_H-M   'P 1'
#
loop_
_entity.id
_entity.type
_entity.pdbx_description
1 polymer ?
#
loop_
_entity_poly.entity_id
_entity_poly.type
_entity_poly.pdbx_seq_one_letter_code
_entity_poly.pdbx_strand_id
1 'polypeptide(L)'
;MSSSPATTAREWVSARSWDRFVGTPESAVLDVKSGVYRLDDPASAGELIKDVAAFANSRGGLLLVGFGTRVENGREIIDELKPVPAGLVDVDRYRKLVRDRVRPLVRNLSVVFYPVDDERGVLVIDIPVQPETAKPFVVPGPDGRRAPTAVGVPIRDADATHWLSHDDLQRLLSTGWNAADSPRADIIDALHEAVAAAVPAPPRPNHPEVGEGAGRQRRNFTTAYAAGGGQTALGHATQPVAAVGPGLIQPLAGRDGAPGSVLTVVPNRSGAVVAGDIWDDLCDAGNAADLEMSINNVGLPLAPDTSPLLICSDAQTVELEGGRWGQGRLVQVSPGGRLLWRPHTSRDFETHHNNFAIGELPELHLRVLLDVAWQSWKYGPQSLPVAVRQRHRDLLTESGLAGHVSRLSQGQGRDVVAPVWNLVSGSNSNHSAISSHVRAQITAPDGPLEVTVDSVLQTGNWRSPSSVLATIDLGINLRHMLKPESTQTMRSRLSIVDLVDALVMMWDAVVSLPEALEPNFARLPYAAPPFVVFYIHAGTAAPDAGNEGVARQLNLPDVLDLAPLGDGPHDVSRTQTGLRIVGPFEPERAARQRLVADSLSDLALGWGFLSADVNGLLAN
;
A
#
# COMPACT_ATOMS: atom_id res chain seq x y z
N MET A 1 -10.96 20.34 -82.87
CA MET A 1 -10.91 20.37 -81.39
C MET A 1 -11.43 19.03 -80.91
N SER A 2 -10.56 18.12 -80.48
CA SER A 2 -10.98 16.82 -79.96
C SER A 2 -11.57 17.03 -78.57
N SER A 3 -12.81 16.62 -78.34
CA SER A 3 -13.41 16.63 -77.00
C SER A 3 -12.59 15.77 -76.05
N SER A 4 -12.48 16.20 -74.78
CA SER A 4 -11.84 15.39 -73.73
C SER A 4 -12.61 14.08 -73.55
N PRO A 5 -11.95 12.93 -73.25
CA PRO A 5 -12.62 11.66 -72.99
C PRO A 5 -13.76 11.76 -71.95
N ALA A 6 -13.59 12.62 -70.93
CA ALA A 6 -14.60 12.87 -69.91
C ALA A 6 -15.82 13.68 -70.42
N THR A 7 -15.63 14.53 -71.44
CA THR A 7 -16.72 15.28 -72.08
C THR A 7 -17.52 14.34 -72.98
N THR A 8 -16.81 13.54 -73.78
CA THR A 8 -17.41 12.54 -74.66
C THR A 8 -18.25 11.52 -73.89
N ALA A 9 -17.76 11.03 -72.74
CA ALA A 9 -18.51 10.11 -71.90
C ALA A 9 -19.80 10.75 -71.31
N ARG A 10 -19.75 12.01 -70.87
CA ARG A 10 -20.94 12.75 -70.39
C ARG A 10 -21.97 12.98 -71.48
N GLU A 11 -21.53 13.22 -72.72
CA GLU A 11 -22.40 13.31 -73.88
C GLU A 11 -23.13 11.99 -74.14
N TRP A 12 -22.43 10.85 -74.03
CA TRP A 12 -23.05 9.53 -74.18
C TRP A 12 -24.07 9.23 -73.07
N VAL A 13 -23.80 9.61 -71.81
CA VAL A 13 -24.79 9.52 -70.72
C VAL A 13 -26.02 10.36 -71.04
N SER A 14 -25.82 11.62 -71.45
CA SER A 14 -26.92 12.55 -71.72
C SER A 14 -27.81 12.09 -72.88
N ALA A 15 -27.20 11.51 -73.91
CA ALA A 15 -27.88 10.91 -75.05
C ALA A 15 -28.38 9.47 -74.79
N ARG A 16 -28.12 8.90 -73.60
CA ARG A 16 -28.40 7.51 -73.23
C ARG A 16 -27.86 6.47 -74.23
N SER A 17 -26.72 6.78 -74.86
CA SER A 17 -26.05 5.93 -75.86
C SER A 17 -25.13 4.91 -75.18
N TRP A 18 -25.71 3.97 -74.44
CA TRP A 18 -24.99 3.01 -73.58
C TRP A 18 -24.05 2.08 -74.35
N ASP A 19 -24.40 1.74 -75.59
CA ASP A 19 -23.63 0.92 -76.51
C ASP A 19 -22.23 1.48 -76.78
N ARG A 20 -22.08 2.82 -76.73
CA ARG A 20 -20.81 3.49 -77.00
C ARG A 20 -19.75 3.31 -75.92
N PHE A 21 -20.16 2.90 -74.71
CA PHE A 21 -19.22 2.56 -73.65
C PHE A 21 -18.58 1.19 -73.85
N VAL A 22 -19.26 0.26 -74.52
CA VAL A 22 -18.75 -1.09 -74.78
C VAL A 22 -17.55 -1.03 -75.71
N GLY A 23 -16.46 -1.70 -75.33
CA GLY A 23 -15.17 -1.70 -76.02
C GLY A 23 -14.24 -0.56 -75.61
N THR A 24 -14.67 0.34 -74.73
CA THR A 24 -13.80 1.41 -74.21
C THR A 24 -13.06 0.97 -72.94
N PRO A 25 -11.81 1.40 -72.73
CA PRO A 25 -11.09 1.11 -71.50
C PRO A 25 -11.58 1.98 -70.34
N GLU A 26 -11.49 1.46 -69.13
CA GLU A 26 -11.48 2.30 -67.93
C GLU A 26 -10.31 3.29 -67.96
N SER A 27 -10.47 4.39 -67.24
CA SER A 27 -9.47 5.45 -67.25
C SER A 27 -9.49 6.30 -65.97
N ALA A 28 -8.61 7.31 -65.95
CA ALA A 28 -8.56 8.29 -64.87
C ALA A 28 -9.85 9.12 -64.74
N VAL A 29 -10.78 9.06 -65.70
CA VAL A 29 -12.03 9.85 -65.74
C VAL A 29 -13.29 9.00 -65.90
N LEU A 30 -13.17 7.67 -66.01
CA LEU A 30 -14.27 6.74 -66.18
C LEU A 30 -13.95 5.42 -65.47
N ASP A 31 -14.87 4.98 -64.63
CA ASP A 31 -14.81 3.73 -63.86
C ASP A 31 -16.20 3.11 -63.88
N VAL A 32 -16.29 1.79 -64.02
CA VAL A 32 -17.56 1.09 -64.07
C VAL A 32 -17.67 0.00 -63.02
N LYS A 33 -18.90 -0.22 -62.56
CA LYS A 33 -19.22 -1.26 -61.58
C LYS A 33 -20.30 -2.17 -62.13
N SER A 34 -20.09 -3.47 -62.03
CA SER A 34 -21.05 -4.48 -62.51
C SER A 34 -22.27 -4.64 -61.60
N GLY A 35 -22.20 -4.18 -60.35
CA GLY A 35 -23.29 -4.25 -59.39
C GLY A 35 -23.37 -3.01 -58.49
N VAL A 36 -24.53 -2.80 -57.87
CA VAL A 36 -24.78 -1.66 -56.98
C VAL A 36 -23.89 -1.66 -55.75
N TYR A 37 -23.49 -0.47 -55.29
CA TYR A 37 -22.91 -0.31 -53.96
C TYR A 37 -23.98 -0.58 -52.90
N ARG A 38 -23.80 -1.60 -52.07
CA ARG A 38 -24.74 -1.95 -51.00
C ARG A 38 -24.48 -1.05 -49.81
N LEU A 39 -25.25 0.01 -49.68
CA LEU A 39 -25.00 1.06 -48.67
C LEU A 39 -25.17 0.59 -47.22
N ASP A 40 -25.84 -0.54 -46.99
CA ASP A 40 -25.97 -1.19 -45.69
C ASP A 40 -24.76 -2.05 -45.31
N ASP A 41 -23.90 -2.39 -46.28
CA ASP A 41 -22.62 -3.04 -46.04
C ASP A 41 -21.52 -1.97 -45.90
N PRO A 42 -20.87 -1.86 -44.73
CA PRO A 42 -19.82 -0.87 -44.51
C PRO A 42 -18.64 -0.97 -45.47
N ALA A 43 -18.31 -2.16 -45.99
CA ALA A 43 -17.23 -2.30 -46.97
C ALA A 43 -17.63 -1.69 -48.32
N SER A 44 -18.82 -2.04 -48.83
CA SER A 44 -19.36 -1.48 -50.08
C SER A 44 -19.67 0.03 -49.97
N ALA A 45 -20.16 0.50 -48.82
CA ALA A 45 -20.31 1.93 -48.54
C ALA A 45 -18.96 2.66 -48.50
N GLY A 46 -17.93 2.02 -47.94
CA GLY A 46 -16.54 2.51 -47.93
C GLY A 46 -15.94 2.62 -49.33
N GLU A 47 -16.24 1.67 -50.21
CA GLU A 47 -15.78 1.69 -51.60
C GLU A 47 -16.36 2.89 -52.37
N LEU A 48 -17.66 3.16 -52.24
CA LEU A 48 -18.30 4.31 -52.88
C LEU A 48 -17.63 5.64 -52.49
N ILE A 49 -17.42 5.87 -51.20
CA ILE A 49 -16.85 7.15 -50.73
C ILE A 49 -15.38 7.28 -51.13
N LYS A 50 -14.65 6.16 -51.17
CA LYS A 50 -13.26 6.10 -51.65
C LYS A 50 -13.19 6.47 -53.14
N ASP A 51 -14.02 5.86 -53.97
CA ASP A 51 -14.02 6.09 -55.43
C ASP A 51 -14.41 7.54 -55.76
N VAL A 52 -15.45 8.06 -55.10
CA VAL A 52 -15.88 9.47 -55.28
C VAL A 52 -14.78 10.45 -54.86
N ALA A 53 -14.14 10.23 -53.70
CA ALA A 53 -13.05 11.08 -53.24
C ALA A 53 -11.82 10.99 -54.16
N ALA A 54 -11.52 9.81 -54.71
CA ALA A 54 -10.42 9.62 -55.66
C ALA A 54 -10.62 10.43 -56.94
N PHE A 55 -11.84 10.43 -57.50
CA PHE A 55 -12.17 11.28 -58.65
C PHE A 55 -12.14 12.77 -58.31
N ALA A 56 -12.63 13.16 -57.13
CA ALA A 56 -12.60 14.54 -56.66
C ALA A 56 -11.16 15.07 -56.45
N ASN A 57 -10.23 14.22 -56.02
CA ASN A 57 -8.80 14.53 -55.92
C ASN A 57 -8.10 14.60 -57.28
N SER A 58 -8.63 13.92 -58.29
CA SER A 58 -8.10 13.93 -59.65
C SER A 58 -8.76 15.03 -60.50
N ARG A 59 -9.10 14.74 -61.75
CA ARG A 59 -9.73 15.66 -62.71
C ARG A 59 -11.25 15.50 -62.79
N GLY A 60 -11.89 14.97 -61.73
CA GLY A 60 -13.27 14.51 -61.80
C GLY A 60 -13.45 13.31 -62.73
N GLY A 61 -14.68 12.84 -62.88
CA GLY A 61 -14.98 11.68 -63.71
C GLY A 61 -16.40 11.15 -63.54
N LEU A 62 -16.65 9.99 -64.16
CA LEU A 62 -17.91 9.27 -64.10
C LEU A 62 -17.70 7.90 -63.47
N LEU A 63 -18.56 7.57 -62.50
CA LEU A 63 -18.78 6.21 -62.04
C LEU A 63 -20.09 5.71 -62.65
N LEU A 64 -20.02 4.65 -63.46
CA LEU A 64 -21.19 4.02 -64.07
C LEU A 64 -21.45 2.66 -63.43
N VAL A 65 -22.59 2.52 -62.76
CA VAL A 65 -23.02 1.24 -62.19
C VAL A 65 -24.02 0.60 -63.13
N GLY A 66 -23.69 -0.59 -63.59
CA GLY A 66 -24.46 -1.38 -64.53
C GLY A 66 -23.69 -1.76 -65.79
N PHE A 67 -22.37 -1.91 -65.71
CA PHE A 67 -21.52 -2.37 -66.81
C PHE A 67 -20.53 -3.43 -66.32
N GLY A 68 -20.29 -4.44 -67.13
CA GLY A 68 -19.23 -5.43 -66.94
C GLY A 68 -17.90 -4.94 -67.50
N THR A 69 -16.81 -5.48 -66.96
CA THR A 69 -15.48 -5.35 -67.54
C THR A 69 -14.86 -6.73 -67.78
N ARG A 70 -13.96 -6.78 -68.75
CA ARG A 70 -13.00 -7.87 -68.94
C ARG A 70 -11.59 -7.32 -68.99
N VAL A 71 -10.63 -8.08 -68.49
CA VAL A 71 -9.22 -7.70 -68.56
C VAL A 71 -8.66 -8.07 -69.93
N GLU A 72 -8.10 -7.09 -70.64
CA GLU A 72 -7.39 -7.26 -71.90
C GLU A 72 -6.07 -6.50 -71.88
N ASN A 73 -4.95 -7.20 -72.11
CA ASN A 73 -3.60 -6.61 -72.11
C ASN A 73 -3.28 -5.79 -70.84
N GLY A 74 -3.77 -6.25 -69.69
CA GLY A 74 -3.55 -5.60 -68.39
C GLY A 74 -4.39 -4.33 -68.16
N ARG A 75 -5.44 -4.10 -68.96
CA ARG A 75 -6.41 -3.01 -68.77
C ARG A 75 -7.82 -3.56 -68.66
N GLU A 76 -8.65 -2.90 -67.85
CA GLU A 76 -10.08 -3.20 -67.81
C GLU A 76 -10.80 -2.55 -69.00
N ILE A 77 -11.42 -3.38 -69.84
CA ILE A 77 -12.23 -2.96 -70.98
C ILE A 77 -13.70 -3.23 -70.65
N ILE A 78 -14.56 -2.23 -70.82
CA ILE A 78 -16.01 -2.38 -70.67
C ILE A 78 -16.50 -3.34 -71.76
N ASP A 79 -17.06 -4.48 -71.38
CA ASP A 79 -17.40 -5.55 -72.33
C ASP A 79 -18.89 -5.75 -72.55
N GLU A 80 -19.73 -5.42 -71.57
CA GLU A 80 -21.17 -5.52 -71.68
C GLU A 80 -21.95 -4.55 -70.79
N LEU A 81 -23.14 -4.16 -71.24
CA LEU A 81 -24.13 -3.45 -70.43
C LEU A 81 -24.86 -4.45 -69.53
N LYS A 82 -24.80 -4.24 -68.21
CA LYS A 82 -25.48 -5.04 -67.17
C LYS A 82 -26.39 -4.16 -66.30
N PRO A 83 -27.59 -3.79 -66.78
CA PRO A 83 -28.48 -2.91 -66.03
C PRO A 83 -28.80 -3.50 -64.65
N VAL A 84 -28.75 -2.68 -63.61
CA VAL A 84 -28.99 -3.09 -62.22
C VAL A 84 -30.46 -2.87 -61.83
N PRO A 85 -31.03 -3.69 -60.92
CA PRO A 85 -32.41 -3.52 -60.47
C PRO A 85 -32.66 -2.17 -59.82
N ALA A 86 -33.69 -1.46 -60.27
CA ALA A 86 -34.07 -0.14 -59.77
C ALA A 86 -34.39 -0.16 -58.27
N GLY A 87 -35.01 -1.24 -57.78
CA GLY A 87 -35.35 -1.41 -56.36
C GLY A 87 -34.15 -1.50 -55.41
N LEU A 88 -32.93 -1.68 -55.93
CA LEU A 88 -31.69 -1.69 -55.13
C LEU A 88 -30.97 -0.34 -55.10
N VAL A 89 -31.47 0.67 -55.83
CA VAL A 89 -30.82 1.98 -55.96
C VAL A 89 -31.66 3.06 -55.26
N ASP A 90 -31.14 3.58 -54.15
CA ASP A 90 -31.69 4.75 -53.46
C ASP A 90 -30.75 5.95 -53.64
N VAL A 91 -30.99 6.73 -54.69
CA VAL A 91 -30.16 7.87 -55.10
C VAL A 91 -29.90 8.86 -53.95
N ASP A 92 -30.88 9.10 -53.08
CA ASP A 92 -30.73 10.06 -51.99
C ASP A 92 -29.83 9.53 -50.88
N ARG A 93 -29.88 8.22 -50.60
CA ARG A 93 -28.91 7.58 -49.69
C ARG A 93 -27.47 7.68 -50.21
N TYR A 94 -27.24 7.53 -51.51
CA TYR A 94 -25.89 7.73 -52.10
C TYR A 94 -25.39 9.15 -51.87
N ARG A 95 -26.22 10.16 -52.22
CA ARG A 95 -25.86 11.59 -52.04
C ARG A 95 -25.59 11.93 -50.58
N LYS A 96 -26.44 11.45 -49.68
CA LYS A 96 -26.32 11.68 -48.24
C LYS A 96 -25.04 11.05 -47.70
N LEU A 97 -24.75 9.80 -48.05
CA LEU A 97 -23.55 9.10 -47.58
C LEU A 97 -22.27 9.82 -48.02
N VAL A 98 -22.18 10.23 -49.29
CA VAL A 98 -21.02 10.98 -49.80
C VAL A 98 -20.89 12.33 -49.09
N ARG A 99 -22.00 13.07 -48.93
CA ARG A 99 -22.03 14.34 -48.19
C ARG A 99 -21.57 14.16 -46.74
N ASP A 100 -21.94 13.06 -46.10
CA ASP A 100 -21.65 12.83 -44.69
C ASP A 100 -20.21 12.37 -44.46
N ARG A 101 -19.57 11.72 -45.44
CA ARG A 101 -18.30 11.00 -45.23
C ARG A 101 -17.11 11.49 -46.07
N VAL A 102 -17.33 12.28 -47.13
CA VAL A 102 -16.25 12.91 -47.90
C VAL A 102 -16.07 14.37 -47.46
N ARG A 103 -14.83 14.79 -47.22
CA ARG A 103 -14.50 16.16 -46.77
C ARG A 103 -13.36 16.76 -47.60
N PRO A 104 -13.44 18.01 -48.08
CA PRO A 104 -14.60 18.90 -48.02
C PRO A 104 -15.75 18.38 -48.90
N LEU A 105 -16.89 19.08 -48.90
CA LEU A 105 -18.05 18.68 -49.69
C LEU A 105 -17.72 18.71 -51.20
N VAL A 106 -18.00 17.61 -51.90
CA VAL A 106 -17.88 17.54 -53.37
C VAL A 106 -18.94 18.45 -53.98
N ARG A 107 -18.50 19.52 -54.64
CA ARG A 107 -19.39 20.52 -55.25
C ARG A 107 -20.01 19.94 -56.53
N ASN A 108 -21.30 20.20 -56.70
CA ASN A 108 -22.07 19.83 -57.89
C ASN A 108 -22.06 18.31 -58.20
N LEU A 109 -21.90 17.46 -57.18
CA LEU A 109 -22.04 16.01 -57.33
C LEU A 109 -23.44 15.68 -57.87
N SER A 110 -23.50 14.96 -58.98
CA SER A 110 -24.75 14.47 -59.55
C SER A 110 -24.82 12.96 -59.39
N VAL A 111 -25.95 12.46 -58.89
CA VAL A 111 -26.25 11.03 -58.77
C VAL A 111 -27.61 10.85 -59.43
N VAL A 112 -27.68 10.10 -60.52
CA VAL A 112 -28.90 9.94 -61.32
C VAL A 112 -29.04 8.50 -61.76
N PHE A 113 -30.22 7.92 -61.59
CA PHE A 113 -30.56 6.62 -62.13
C PHE A 113 -31.27 6.78 -63.48
N TYR A 114 -30.76 6.14 -64.52
CA TYR A 114 -31.35 6.14 -65.86
C TYR A 114 -31.97 4.78 -66.15
N PRO A 115 -33.30 4.68 -66.30
CA PRO A 115 -33.95 3.41 -66.64
C PRO A 115 -33.55 2.95 -68.04
N VAL A 116 -33.27 1.65 -68.17
CA VAL A 116 -33.06 0.95 -69.45
C VAL A 116 -34.32 0.16 -69.80
N ASP A 117 -34.97 -0.43 -68.80
CA ASP A 117 -36.30 -1.05 -68.88
C ASP A 117 -37.12 -0.70 -67.62
N ASP A 118 -38.29 -1.33 -67.45
CA ASP A 118 -39.24 -1.02 -66.36
C ASP A 118 -38.69 -1.35 -64.96
N GLU A 119 -37.73 -2.28 -64.85
CA GLU A 119 -37.23 -2.77 -63.56
C GLU A 119 -35.72 -2.54 -63.36
N ARG A 120 -34.98 -2.15 -64.40
CA ARG A 120 -33.52 -2.02 -64.38
C ARG A 120 -33.02 -0.78 -65.11
N GLY A 121 -31.82 -0.35 -64.73
CA GLY A 121 -31.20 0.83 -65.28
C GLY A 121 -29.72 0.96 -64.96
N VAL A 122 -29.15 2.11 -65.29
CA VAL A 122 -27.76 2.48 -65.02
C VAL A 122 -27.75 3.59 -63.98
N LEU A 123 -27.05 3.39 -62.87
CA LEU A 123 -26.78 4.46 -61.92
C LEU A 123 -25.51 5.21 -62.35
N VAL A 124 -25.65 6.52 -62.56
CA VAL A 124 -24.55 7.40 -62.95
C VAL A 124 -24.24 8.34 -61.80
N ILE A 125 -22.97 8.36 -61.40
CA ILE A 125 -22.43 9.32 -60.45
C ILE A 125 -21.43 10.19 -61.21
N ASP A 126 -21.78 11.45 -61.45
CA ASP A 126 -20.90 12.43 -62.07
C ASP A 126 -20.22 13.26 -60.98
N ILE A 127 -18.90 13.18 -60.96
CA ILE A 127 -18.01 13.92 -60.08
C ILE A 127 -17.34 15.01 -60.91
N PRO A 128 -17.77 16.28 -60.81
CA PRO A 128 -17.14 17.37 -61.54
C PRO A 128 -15.72 17.65 -61.04
N VAL A 129 -14.91 18.31 -61.87
CA VAL A 129 -13.61 18.86 -61.46
C VAL A 129 -13.81 19.75 -60.24
N GLN A 130 -13.05 19.48 -59.18
CA GLN A 130 -13.09 20.27 -57.96
C GLN A 130 -11.99 21.34 -57.97
N PRO A 131 -12.19 22.51 -57.33
CA PRO A 131 -11.16 23.52 -57.22
C PRO A 131 -9.89 22.97 -56.57
N GLU A 132 -8.71 23.36 -57.05
CA GLU A 132 -7.43 22.93 -56.46
C GLU A 132 -7.32 23.32 -54.98
N THR A 133 -7.92 24.45 -54.58
CA THR A 133 -7.98 24.90 -53.19
C THR A 133 -8.86 24.04 -52.27
N ALA A 134 -9.71 23.20 -52.83
CA ALA A 134 -10.53 22.25 -52.08
C ALA A 134 -9.87 20.88 -51.91
N LYS A 135 -8.73 20.64 -52.59
CA LYS A 135 -7.99 19.39 -52.49
C LYS A 135 -6.99 19.47 -51.32
N PRO A 136 -6.71 18.35 -50.63
CA PRO A 136 -7.27 17.02 -50.89
C PRO A 136 -8.65 16.78 -50.25
N PHE A 137 -9.47 15.99 -50.93
CA PHE A 137 -10.66 15.33 -50.42
C PHE A 137 -10.28 14.07 -49.65
N VAL A 138 -10.82 13.94 -48.44
CA VAL A 138 -10.49 12.90 -47.47
C VAL A 138 -11.73 12.11 -47.07
N VAL A 139 -11.50 10.87 -46.66
CA VAL A 139 -12.53 9.92 -46.18
C VAL A 139 -12.07 9.27 -44.87
N PRO A 140 -12.95 8.59 -44.11
CA PRO A 140 -12.51 7.71 -43.02
C PRO A 140 -11.50 6.68 -43.54
N GLY A 141 -10.45 6.42 -42.78
CA GLY A 141 -9.37 5.51 -43.16
C GLY A 141 -9.85 4.07 -43.38
N PRO A 142 -9.10 3.25 -44.15
CA PRO A 142 -9.49 1.90 -44.54
C PRO A 142 -9.75 0.95 -43.33
N ASP A 143 -9.11 1.22 -42.19
CA ASP A 143 -9.27 0.45 -40.93
C ASP A 143 -10.33 1.02 -39.97
N GLY A 144 -11.28 1.83 -40.46
CA GLY A 144 -12.20 2.65 -39.65
C GLY A 144 -13.03 1.94 -38.56
N ARG A 145 -13.01 0.60 -38.46
CA ARG A 145 -13.53 -0.17 -37.32
C ARG A 145 -12.54 -0.38 -36.16
N ARG A 146 -11.22 -0.39 -36.42
CA ARG A 146 -10.16 -0.57 -35.41
C ARG A 146 -9.56 0.75 -34.93
N ALA A 147 -9.64 1.80 -35.75
CA ALA A 147 -9.17 3.14 -35.40
C ALA A 147 -10.20 4.19 -35.90
N PRO A 148 -11.21 4.57 -35.09
CA PRO A 148 -12.30 5.43 -35.51
C PRO A 148 -11.89 6.87 -35.89
N THR A 149 -10.62 7.24 -35.66
CA THR A 149 -10.03 8.56 -35.94
C THR A 149 -9.10 8.59 -37.16
N ALA A 150 -8.94 7.48 -37.89
CA ALA A 150 -8.07 7.44 -39.06
C ALA A 150 -8.69 8.21 -40.25
N VAL A 151 -7.88 9.00 -40.96
CA VAL A 151 -8.24 9.70 -42.20
C VAL A 151 -7.44 9.13 -43.36
N GLY A 152 -8.11 8.85 -44.48
CA GLY A 152 -7.49 8.38 -45.72
C GLY A 152 -7.70 9.37 -46.86
N VAL A 153 -6.67 9.50 -47.72
CA VAL A 153 -6.73 10.34 -48.93
C VAL A 153 -6.52 9.45 -50.15
N PRO A 154 -7.60 9.10 -50.88
CA PRO A 154 -7.50 8.28 -52.08
C PRO A 154 -7.13 9.15 -53.28
N ILE A 155 -6.17 8.68 -54.08
CA ILE A 155 -5.70 9.32 -55.31
C ILE A 155 -5.94 8.35 -56.46
N ARG A 156 -6.67 8.82 -57.48
CA ARG A 156 -6.86 8.05 -58.71
C ARG A 156 -5.68 8.24 -59.66
N ASP A 157 -5.07 7.15 -60.08
CA ASP A 157 -4.04 7.11 -61.12
C ASP A 157 -4.41 6.04 -62.14
N ALA A 158 -4.61 6.45 -63.40
CA ALA A 158 -5.16 5.59 -64.46
C ALA A 158 -6.46 4.85 -64.03
N ASP A 159 -6.43 3.52 -64.03
CA ASP A 159 -7.52 2.62 -63.62
C ASP A 159 -7.42 2.17 -62.14
N ALA A 160 -6.42 2.65 -61.40
CA ALA A 160 -6.20 2.30 -60.00
C ALA A 160 -6.47 3.47 -59.04
N THR A 161 -6.80 3.13 -57.80
CA THR A 161 -6.90 4.09 -56.69
C THR A 161 -5.92 3.69 -55.59
N HIS A 162 -5.01 4.61 -55.25
CA HIS A 162 -4.00 4.44 -54.21
C HIS A 162 -4.32 5.32 -53.01
N TRP A 163 -3.86 4.93 -51.82
CA TRP A 163 -3.90 5.78 -50.63
C TRP A 163 -2.61 6.59 -50.54
N LEU A 164 -2.69 7.88 -50.20
CA LEU A 164 -1.49 8.61 -49.80
C LEU A 164 -0.86 7.96 -48.56
N SER A 165 0.47 7.89 -48.55
CA SER A 165 1.24 7.36 -47.42
C SER A 165 1.18 8.31 -46.22
N HIS A 166 1.48 7.81 -45.01
CA HIS A 166 1.62 8.65 -43.82
C HIS A 166 2.68 9.75 -44.01
N ASP A 167 3.78 9.43 -44.71
CA ASP A 167 4.87 10.38 -44.98
C ASP A 167 4.43 11.47 -45.96
N ASP A 168 3.67 11.13 -46.99
CA ASP A 168 3.13 12.11 -47.93
C ASP A 168 2.09 13.02 -47.29
N LEU A 169 1.23 12.48 -46.41
CA LEU A 169 0.27 13.26 -45.64
C LEU A 169 0.98 14.22 -44.69
N GLN A 170 1.97 13.74 -43.94
CA GLN A 170 2.78 14.58 -43.04
C GLN A 170 3.49 15.69 -43.83
N ARG A 171 4.05 15.37 -45.00
CA ARG A 171 4.73 16.34 -45.86
C ARG A 171 3.77 17.41 -46.37
N LEU A 172 2.60 17.02 -46.90
CA LEU A 172 1.58 17.97 -47.38
C LEU A 172 1.06 18.86 -46.25
N LEU A 173 0.78 18.29 -45.08
CA LEU A 173 0.37 19.04 -43.89
C LEU A 173 1.45 20.03 -43.47
N SER A 174 2.71 19.61 -43.42
CA SER A 174 3.84 20.47 -43.05
C SER A 174 4.04 21.58 -44.07
N THR A 175 3.92 21.31 -45.38
CA THR A 175 4.02 22.33 -46.43
C THR A 175 2.90 23.36 -46.29
N GLY A 176 1.65 22.93 -46.09
CA GLY A 176 0.53 23.84 -45.86
C GLY A 176 0.68 24.65 -44.57
N TRP A 177 1.10 23.99 -43.49
CA TRP A 177 1.36 24.62 -42.19
C TRP A 177 2.45 25.70 -42.27
N ASN A 178 3.51 25.46 -43.04
CA ASN A 178 4.61 26.39 -43.22
C ASN A 178 4.35 27.49 -44.26
N ALA A 179 3.33 27.33 -45.11
CA ALA A 179 2.94 28.32 -46.11
C ALA A 179 1.88 29.32 -45.61
N ALA A 180 1.27 29.07 -44.45
CA ALA A 180 0.31 29.99 -43.84
C ALA A 180 1.05 31.19 -43.20
N ASP A 181 0.88 32.38 -43.77
CA ASP A 181 1.53 33.64 -43.37
C ASP A 181 1.04 34.24 -42.03
N SER A 182 0.35 33.46 -41.19
CA SER A 182 -0.14 33.94 -39.88
C SER A 182 0.91 33.75 -38.78
N PRO A 183 0.92 34.60 -37.73
CA PRO A 183 1.79 34.41 -36.58
C PRO A 183 1.60 33.00 -35.99
N ARG A 184 2.70 32.27 -35.80
CA ARG A 184 2.69 30.86 -35.37
C ARG A 184 1.88 30.60 -34.09
N ALA A 185 1.72 31.60 -33.23
CA ALA A 185 0.95 31.52 -31.99
C ALA A 185 -0.56 31.41 -32.26
N ASP A 186 -1.11 32.25 -33.15
CA ASP A 186 -2.55 32.32 -33.40
C ASP A 186 -3.10 31.03 -34.02
N ILE A 187 -2.32 30.35 -34.86
CA ILE A 187 -2.67 29.05 -35.42
C ILE A 187 -2.61 27.94 -34.36
N ILE A 188 -1.62 27.98 -33.46
CA ILE A 188 -1.51 27.02 -32.36
C ILE A 188 -2.68 27.22 -31.38
N ASP A 189 -3.04 28.46 -31.08
CA ASP A 189 -4.16 28.78 -30.20
C ASP A 189 -5.50 28.39 -30.84
N ALA A 190 -5.68 28.64 -32.15
CA ALA A 190 -6.84 28.16 -32.90
C ALA A 190 -6.90 26.62 -32.98
N LEU A 191 -5.75 25.93 -33.07
CA LEU A 191 -5.69 24.47 -33.01
C LEU A 191 -6.04 23.97 -31.61
N HIS A 192 -5.56 24.63 -30.55
CA HIS A 192 -5.94 24.34 -29.17
C HIS A 192 -7.43 24.55 -28.94
N GLU A 193 -8.03 25.63 -29.46
CA GLU A 193 -9.48 25.85 -29.39
C GLU A 193 -10.26 24.81 -30.20
N ALA A 194 -9.82 24.46 -31.41
CA ALA A 194 -10.48 23.45 -32.23
C ALA A 194 -10.39 22.04 -31.60
N VAL A 195 -9.26 21.69 -30.99
CA VAL A 195 -9.09 20.46 -30.20
C VAL A 195 -9.99 20.52 -28.96
N ALA A 196 -10.06 21.64 -28.25
CA ALA A 196 -10.93 21.82 -27.08
C ALA A 196 -12.43 21.75 -27.45
N ALA A 197 -12.82 22.20 -28.65
CA ALA A 197 -14.20 22.16 -29.14
C ALA A 197 -14.60 20.81 -29.76
N ALA A 198 -13.64 20.03 -30.28
CA ALA A 198 -13.86 18.71 -30.88
C ALA A 198 -13.83 17.56 -29.86
N VAL A 199 -13.30 17.80 -28.67
CA VAL A 199 -13.43 16.90 -27.53
C VAL A 199 -14.86 17.03 -27.00
N PRO A 200 -15.72 15.99 -27.09
CA PRO A 200 -16.99 16.03 -26.37
C PRO A 200 -16.69 16.31 -24.91
N ALA A 201 -17.49 17.18 -24.27
CA ALA A 201 -17.39 17.42 -22.83
C ALA A 201 -17.12 16.08 -22.14
N PRO A 202 -16.06 15.97 -21.32
CA PRO A 202 -15.65 14.68 -20.78
C PRO A 202 -16.90 14.00 -20.24
N PRO A 203 -17.17 12.72 -20.54
CA PRO A 203 -18.14 12.00 -19.73
C PRO A 203 -17.73 12.31 -18.30
N ARG A 204 -18.68 12.78 -17.46
CA ARG A 204 -18.42 13.00 -16.03
C ARG A 204 -17.52 11.85 -15.61
N PRO A 205 -16.32 12.10 -15.06
CA PRO A 205 -15.46 10.98 -14.69
C PRO A 205 -16.37 10.06 -13.89
N ASN A 206 -16.47 8.81 -14.34
CA ASN A 206 -17.27 7.82 -13.63
C ASN A 206 -16.48 7.57 -12.35
N HIS A 207 -16.69 8.46 -11.38
CA HIS A 207 -16.15 8.31 -10.06
C HIS A 207 -16.88 7.11 -9.47
N PRO A 208 -16.14 6.13 -8.97
CA PRO A 208 -16.76 5.03 -8.26
C PRO A 208 -17.72 5.57 -7.22
N GLU A 209 -18.86 4.92 -7.05
CA GLU A 209 -19.78 5.29 -5.99
C GLU A 209 -19.12 5.04 -4.63
N VAL A 210 -19.48 5.84 -3.62
CA VAL A 210 -19.04 5.57 -2.26
C VAL A 210 -19.55 4.19 -1.83
N GLY A 211 -18.61 3.32 -1.42
CA GLY A 211 -18.88 1.92 -1.08
C GLY A 211 -19.00 0.97 -2.29
N GLU A 212 -18.70 1.41 -3.51
CA GLU A 212 -18.60 0.53 -4.68
C GLU A 212 -17.52 -0.53 -4.47
N GLY A 213 -17.88 -1.82 -4.60
CA GLY A 213 -16.98 -2.95 -4.29
C GLY A 213 -17.04 -3.46 -2.84
N ALA A 214 -17.64 -2.73 -1.90
CA ALA A 214 -17.68 -3.12 -0.47
C ALA A 214 -18.65 -4.26 -0.13
N GLY A 215 -19.50 -4.69 -1.07
CA GLY A 215 -20.54 -5.70 -0.84
C GLY A 215 -21.44 -5.34 0.36
N ARG A 216 -21.46 -6.20 1.39
CA ARG A 216 -22.28 -6.01 2.60
C ARG A 216 -21.87 -4.79 3.43
N GLN A 217 -20.63 -4.32 3.29
CA GLN A 217 -20.09 -3.18 4.05
C GLN A 217 -20.41 -1.82 3.42
N ARG A 218 -21.09 -1.80 2.26
CA ARG A 218 -21.42 -0.55 1.53
C ARG A 218 -22.14 0.48 2.40
N ARG A 219 -23.03 0.05 3.30
CA ARG A 219 -23.76 0.93 4.22
C ARG A 219 -22.82 1.70 5.16
N ASN A 220 -21.73 1.08 5.60
CA ASN A 220 -20.79 1.69 6.54
C ASN A 220 -20.00 2.81 5.85
N PHE A 221 -19.55 2.60 4.61
CA PHE A 221 -18.94 3.64 3.78
C PHE A 221 -19.87 4.82 3.54
N THR A 222 -21.12 4.56 3.11
CA THR A 222 -22.08 5.65 2.86
C THR A 222 -22.44 6.44 4.11
N THR A 223 -22.50 5.76 5.27
CA THR A 223 -22.81 6.41 6.56
C THR A 223 -21.65 7.30 7.01
N ALA A 224 -20.42 6.80 6.96
CA ALA A 224 -19.23 7.57 7.31
C ALA A 224 -19.04 8.78 6.39
N TYR A 225 -19.19 8.60 5.08
CA TYR A 225 -19.10 9.68 4.10
C TYR A 225 -20.15 10.77 4.32
N ALA A 226 -21.40 10.40 4.60
CA ALA A 226 -22.45 11.37 4.93
C ALA A 226 -22.14 12.11 6.25
N ALA A 227 -21.67 11.38 7.27
CA ALA A 227 -21.31 11.96 8.57
C ALA A 227 -20.12 12.93 8.49
N GLY A 228 -19.18 12.70 7.55
CA GLY A 228 -18.06 13.60 7.29
C GLY A 228 -18.38 14.78 6.37
N GLY A 229 -19.65 15.04 6.05
CA GLY A 229 -20.09 16.19 5.24
C GLY A 229 -20.21 15.91 3.74
N GLY A 230 -20.11 14.64 3.33
CA GLY A 230 -20.36 14.18 1.96
C GLY A 230 -19.48 14.84 0.91
N GLN A 231 -19.99 14.92 -0.32
CA GLN A 231 -19.22 15.41 -1.47
C GLN A 231 -18.72 16.86 -1.30
N THR A 232 -19.49 17.69 -0.60
CA THR A 232 -19.14 19.09 -0.35
C THR A 232 -17.92 19.26 0.54
N ALA A 233 -17.69 18.32 1.47
CA ALA A 233 -16.57 18.36 2.40
C ALA A 233 -15.40 17.47 1.97
N LEU A 234 -15.69 16.27 1.45
CA LEU A 234 -14.70 15.20 1.25
C LEU A 234 -14.33 14.96 -0.22
N GLY A 235 -15.05 15.56 -1.17
CA GLY A 235 -14.87 15.30 -2.60
C GLY A 235 -15.47 13.95 -3.03
N HIS A 236 -15.11 13.47 -4.22
CA HIS A 236 -15.60 12.20 -4.78
C HIS A 236 -14.63 11.05 -4.49
N ALA A 237 -15.11 9.81 -4.54
CA ALA A 237 -14.24 8.65 -4.47
C ALA A 237 -13.40 8.52 -5.74
N THR A 238 -12.10 8.24 -5.58
CA THR A 238 -11.15 8.16 -6.70
C THR A 238 -10.97 6.72 -7.20
N GLN A 239 -11.26 5.73 -6.36
CA GLN A 239 -11.14 4.30 -6.66
C GLN A 239 -12.30 3.51 -6.01
N PRO A 240 -12.64 2.31 -6.54
CA PRO A 240 -13.51 1.38 -5.84
C PRO A 240 -12.89 0.95 -4.50
N VAL A 241 -13.73 0.44 -3.61
CA VAL A 241 -13.30 -0.08 -2.31
C VAL A 241 -12.34 -1.24 -2.52
N ALA A 242 -11.18 -1.17 -1.87
CA ALA A 242 -10.15 -2.20 -1.90
C ALA A 242 -9.96 -2.81 -0.50
N ALA A 243 -9.61 -4.10 -0.46
CA ALA A 243 -9.15 -4.74 0.76
C ALA A 243 -7.70 -4.34 1.02
N VAL A 244 -7.42 -3.84 2.22
CA VAL A 244 -6.08 -3.46 2.67
C VAL A 244 -5.93 -3.87 4.12
N GLY A 245 -4.99 -4.77 4.36
CA GLY A 245 -4.75 -5.36 5.67
C GLY A 245 -6.01 -5.97 6.30
N PRO A 246 -6.40 -5.58 7.53
CA PRO A 246 -7.52 -6.20 8.23
C PRO A 246 -8.91 -5.75 7.76
N GLY A 247 -9.01 -4.83 6.80
CA GLY A 247 -10.30 -4.25 6.42
C GLY A 247 -10.35 -3.69 5.01
N LEU A 248 -11.25 -2.73 4.82
CA LEU A 248 -11.56 -2.13 3.54
C LEU A 248 -11.28 -0.64 3.57
N ILE A 249 -10.77 -0.10 2.46
CA ILE A 249 -10.53 1.35 2.31
C ILE A 249 -11.10 1.89 1.00
N GLN A 250 -11.40 3.19 0.98
CA GLN A 250 -11.75 3.93 -0.24
C GLN A 250 -11.15 5.34 -0.20
N PRO A 251 -10.16 5.64 -1.06
CA PRO A 251 -9.59 6.98 -1.14
C PRO A 251 -10.57 7.98 -1.76
N LEU A 252 -10.55 9.21 -1.25
CA LEU A 252 -11.34 10.35 -1.75
C LEU A 252 -10.42 11.41 -2.34
N ALA A 253 -10.94 12.23 -3.25
CA ALA A 253 -10.15 13.23 -3.97
C ALA A 253 -9.75 14.44 -3.11
N GLY A 254 -10.43 14.68 -1.98
CA GLY A 254 -10.26 15.91 -1.20
C GLY A 254 -10.74 17.16 -1.95
N ARG A 255 -10.32 18.34 -1.48
CA ARG A 255 -10.64 19.65 -2.07
C ARG A 255 -9.38 20.50 -2.21
N ASP A 256 -9.29 21.31 -3.28
CA ASP A 256 -8.37 22.46 -3.41
C ASP A 256 -6.92 22.21 -2.96
N GLY A 257 -6.33 21.07 -3.37
CA GLY A 257 -4.92 20.74 -3.10
C GLY A 257 -4.63 20.17 -1.70
N ALA A 258 -5.63 19.97 -0.84
CA ALA A 258 -5.48 19.23 0.41
C ALA A 258 -5.34 17.71 0.13
N PRO A 259 -4.56 16.96 0.94
CA PRO A 259 -4.45 15.52 0.79
C PRO A 259 -5.82 14.86 0.98
N GLY A 260 -6.16 13.97 0.05
CA GLY A 260 -7.46 13.32 0.00
C GLY A 260 -7.72 12.45 1.24
N SER A 261 -8.87 12.62 1.88
CA SER A 261 -9.29 11.75 2.99
C SER A 261 -9.49 10.30 2.53
N VAL A 262 -9.39 9.36 3.45
CA VAL A 262 -9.62 7.94 3.19
C VAL A 262 -10.78 7.43 4.05
N LEU A 263 -11.75 6.76 3.43
CA LEU A 263 -12.76 6.01 4.16
C LEU A 263 -12.19 4.66 4.56
N THR A 264 -12.36 4.26 5.82
CA THR A 264 -11.91 2.96 6.33
C THR A 264 -13.07 2.21 6.97
N VAL A 265 -13.10 0.88 6.83
CA VAL A 265 -14.04 -0.01 7.51
C VAL A 265 -13.32 -1.27 7.98
N VAL A 266 -13.31 -1.48 9.30
CA VAL A 266 -12.92 -2.77 9.91
C VAL A 266 -14.14 -3.70 9.94
N PRO A 267 -14.00 -5.02 9.66
CA PRO A 267 -15.12 -5.95 9.73
C PRO A 267 -15.87 -5.87 11.06
N ASN A 268 -17.20 -5.81 11.00
CA ASN A 268 -18.10 -5.66 12.16
C ASN A 268 -17.97 -4.34 12.95
N ARG A 269 -17.29 -3.33 12.40
CA ARG A 269 -17.21 -1.97 12.96
C ARG A 269 -17.89 -0.95 12.05
N SER A 270 -18.17 0.22 12.62
CA SER A 270 -18.59 1.41 11.87
C SER A 270 -17.45 1.92 10.98
N GLY A 271 -17.79 2.57 9.86
CA GLY A 271 -16.80 3.21 9.00
C GLY A 271 -16.28 4.52 9.57
N ALA A 272 -15.03 4.85 9.30
CA ALA A 272 -14.40 6.11 9.64
C ALA A 272 -14.00 6.89 8.39
N VAL A 273 -13.98 8.22 8.47
CA VAL A 273 -13.31 9.11 7.52
C VAL A 273 -12.00 9.54 8.17
N VAL A 274 -10.88 9.36 7.48
CA VAL A 274 -9.55 9.67 8.00
C VAL A 274 -8.96 10.81 7.18
N ALA A 275 -8.53 11.89 7.81
CA ALA A 275 -7.82 12.97 7.13
C ALA A 275 -6.54 12.44 6.45
N GLY A 276 -6.18 13.04 5.30
CA GLY A 276 -5.11 12.50 4.45
C GLY A 276 -3.73 12.50 5.12
N ASP A 277 -3.43 13.50 5.95
CA ASP A 277 -2.19 13.58 6.72
C ASP A 277 -2.11 12.53 7.84
N ILE A 278 -3.23 12.25 8.51
CA ILE A 278 -3.33 11.14 9.48
C ILE A 278 -3.15 9.79 8.77
N TRP A 279 -3.70 9.67 7.56
CA TRP A 279 -3.50 8.48 6.72
C TRP A 279 -2.04 8.30 6.32
N ASP A 280 -1.35 9.38 5.95
CA ASP A 280 0.09 9.35 5.64
C ASP A 280 0.92 8.94 6.87
N ASP A 281 0.63 9.51 8.05
CA ASP A 281 1.29 9.11 9.30
C ASP A 281 1.05 7.63 9.63
N LEU A 282 -0.15 7.10 9.38
CA LEU A 282 -0.47 5.68 9.52
C LEU A 282 0.37 4.81 8.56
N CYS A 283 0.49 5.24 7.30
CA CYS A 283 1.26 4.53 6.28
C CYS A 283 2.75 4.50 6.61
N ASP A 284 3.30 5.58 7.17
CA ASP A 284 4.69 5.65 7.62
C ASP A 284 4.93 4.78 8.88
N ALA A 285 3.94 4.67 9.76
CA ALA A 285 4.07 3.97 11.02
C ALA A 285 4.34 2.46 10.90
N GLY A 286 3.82 1.78 9.88
CA GLY A 286 4.00 0.34 9.71
C GLY A 286 5.34 -0.11 9.12
N ASN A 287 6.25 0.83 8.82
CA ASN A 287 7.64 0.57 8.42
C ASN A 287 7.79 -0.44 7.26
N ALA A 288 6.94 -0.35 6.24
CA ALA A 288 6.95 -1.27 5.11
C ALA A 288 7.06 -0.53 3.78
N ALA A 289 7.58 -1.24 2.77
CA ALA A 289 7.78 -0.67 1.43
C ALA A 289 6.48 -0.42 0.66
N ASP A 290 5.39 -1.09 1.04
CA ASP A 290 4.07 -0.90 0.46
C ASP A 290 2.99 -0.68 1.52
N LEU A 291 1.89 -0.06 1.06
CA LEU A 291 0.74 0.30 1.87
C LEU A 291 0.12 -0.92 2.55
N GLU A 292 -0.02 -2.01 1.83
CA GLU A 292 -0.72 -3.20 2.32
C GLU A 292 0.01 -3.83 3.50
N MET A 293 1.33 -3.97 3.43
CA MET A 293 2.15 -4.46 4.53
C MET A 293 2.15 -3.49 5.71
N SER A 294 2.20 -2.17 5.45
CA SER A 294 2.19 -1.17 6.51
C SER A 294 0.89 -1.24 7.32
N ILE A 295 -0.26 -1.21 6.65
CA ILE A 295 -1.58 -1.32 7.29
C ILE A 295 -1.78 -2.72 7.92
N ASN A 296 -1.26 -3.79 7.32
CA ASN A 296 -1.25 -5.11 7.95
C ASN A 296 -0.51 -5.12 9.28
N ASN A 297 0.56 -4.34 9.42
CA ASN A 297 1.32 -4.23 10.65
C ASN A 297 0.52 -3.45 11.71
N VAL A 298 0.17 -2.20 11.43
CA VAL A 298 -0.38 -1.27 12.44
C VAL A 298 -1.88 -1.37 12.66
N GLY A 299 -2.64 -1.86 11.68
CA GLY A 299 -4.10 -1.92 11.70
C GLY A 299 -4.76 -0.72 11.03
N LEU A 300 -6.10 -0.67 11.10
CA LEU A 300 -6.91 0.39 10.53
C LEU A 300 -7.55 1.27 11.62
N PRO A 301 -7.77 2.58 11.36
CA PRO A 301 -8.42 3.48 12.30
C PRO A 301 -9.84 3.05 12.65
N LEU A 302 -10.16 3.13 13.94
CA LEU A 302 -11.50 2.97 14.46
C LEU A 302 -12.28 4.27 14.36
N ALA A 303 -13.56 4.14 13.98
CA ALA A 303 -14.46 5.28 13.98
C ALA A 303 -14.64 5.81 15.41
N PRO A 304 -14.64 7.14 15.63
CA PRO A 304 -14.97 7.72 16.92
C PRO A 304 -16.34 7.24 17.42
N ASP A 305 -16.48 7.08 18.74
CA ASP A 305 -17.76 6.67 19.37
C ASP A 305 -18.88 7.71 19.20
N THR A 306 -18.52 8.94 18.84
CA THR A 306 -19.43 10.07 18.63
C THR A 306 -19.39 10.57 17.19
N SER A 307 -20.52 11.03 16.67
CA SER A 307 -20.58 11.76 15.39
C SER A 307 -19.88 13.13 15.52
N PRO A 308 -19.10 13.59 14.52
CA PRO A 308 -18.87 12.98 13.21
C PRO A 308 -17.92 11.78 13.26
N LEU A 309 -18.12 10.81 12.36
CA LEU A 309 -17.24 9.65 12.19
C LEU A 309 -15.93 10.03 11.47
N LEU A 310 -15.44 11.25 11.73
CA LEU A 310 -14.31 11.90 11.08
C LEU A 310 -13.14 12.01 12.06
N ILE A 311 -11.98 11.55 11.62
CA ILE A 311 -10.70 11.72 12.29
C ILE A 311 -9.99 12.88 11.59
N CYS A 312 -10.01 14.04 12.24
CA CYS A 312 -9.45 15.29 11.73
C CYS A 312 -7.91 15.31 11.82
N SER A 313 -7.29 16.19 11.03
CA SER A 313 -5.85 16.46 11.03
C SER A 313 -5.27 16.92 12.37
N ASP A 314 -6.09 17.48 13.25
CA ASP A 314 -5.69 17.90 14.60
C ASP A 314 -5.82 16.78 15.66
N ALA A 315 -6.25 15.59 15.24
CA ALA A 315 -6.38 14.44 16.13
C ALA A 315 -5.05 14.13 16.82
N GLN A 316 -5.08 14.15 18.16
CA GLN A 316 -3.91 13.87 18.99
C GLN A 316 -3.71 12.37 19.20
N THR A 317 -4.77 11.59 19.00
CA THR A 317 -4.78 10.15 19.19
C THR A 317 -5.78 9.50 18.24
N VAL A 318 -5.40 8.36 17.65
CA VAL A 318 -6.24 7.57 16.76
C VAL A 318 -6.12 6.10 17.12
N GLU A 319 -7.23 5.50 17.55
CA GLU A 319 -7.31 4.08 17.90
C GLU A 319 -7.27 3.20 16.66
N LEU A 320 -6.51 2.10 16.70
CA LEU A 320 -6.32 1.19 15.57
C LEU A 320 -6.72 -0.25 15.94
N GLU A 321 -7.24 -0.99 14.96
CA GLU A 321 -7.63 -2.40 15.14
C GLU A 321 -7.20 -3.29 13.96
N GLY A 322 -6.99 -4.58 14.25
CA GLY A 322 -6.76 -5.63 13.26
C GLY A 322 -5.31 -5.76 12.75
N GLY A 323 -4.39 -4.93 13.22
CA GLY A 323 -2.97 -5.04 12.89
C GLY A 323 -2.31 -6.29 13.49
N ARG A 324 -1.31 -6.85 12.80
CA ARG A 324 -0.48 -7.95 13.29
C ARG A 324 0.37 -7.57 14.51
N TRP A 325 0.61 -6.27 14.68
CA TRP A 325 1.31 -5.72 15.85
C TRP A 325 0.45 -5.73 17.12
N GLY A 326 -0.81 -6.14 17.02
CA GLY A 326 -1.77 -6.15 18.12
C GLY A 326 -2.55 -4.83 18.20
N GLN A 327 -3.25 -4.64 19.32
CA GLN A 327 -3.99 -3.40 19.58
C GLN A 327 -3.01 -2.24 19.79
N GLY A 328 -3.29 -1.10 19.17
CA GLY A 328 -2.46 0.09 19.28
C GLY A 328 -3.20 1.34 18.87
N ARG A 329 -2.48 2.46 18.93
CA ARG A 329 -2.98 3.79 18.59
C ARG A 329 -1.88 4.64 17.99
N LEU A 330 -2.23 5.54 17.09
CA LEU A 330 -1.36 6.65 16.72
C LEU A 330 -1.47 7.75 17.79
N VAL A 331 -0.35 8.33 18.23
CA VAL A 331 -0.31 9.37 19.28
C VAL A 331 0.66 10.48 18.91
N GLN A 332 0.26 11.73 19.12
CA GLN A 332 1.13 12.88 19.00
C GLN A 332 2.07 12.95 20.20
N VAL A 333 3.33 12.52 20.02
CA VAL A 333 4.36 12.55 21.09
C VAL A 333 5.06 13.90 21.24
N SER A 334 4.89 14.83 20.30
CA SER A 334 5.42 16.19 20.38
C SER A 334 4.41 17.17 19.78
N PRO A 335 4.15 18.33 20.41
CA PRO A 335 3.15 19.28 19.93
C PRO A 335 3.38 19.67 18.47
N GLY A 336 2.36 19.47 17.61
CA GLY A 336 2.44 19.74 16.18
C GLY A 336 3.34 18.80 15.37
N GLY A 337 3.84 17.73 16.00
CA GLY A 337 4.59 16.66 15.33
C GLY A 337 3.69 15.58 14.75
N ARG A 338 4.28 14.68 13.96
CA ARG A 338 3.61 13.50 13.40
C ARG A 338 3.07 12.59 14.49
N LEU A 339 2.00 11.87 14.18
CA LEU A 339 1.52 10.80 15.03
C LEU A 339 2.39 9.56 14.88
N LEU A 340 2.77 8.97 16.01
CA LEU A 340 3.53 7.73 16.04
C LEU A 340 2.69 6.59 16.60
N TRP A 341 2.86 5.40 16.03
CA TRP A 341 2.21 4.20 16.55
C TRP A 341 2.74 3.84 17.94
N ARG A 342 1.82 3.55 18.87
CA ARG A 342 2.07 3.11 20.23
C ARG A 342 1.16 1.92 20.55
N PRO A 343 1.68 0.84 21.14
CA PRO A 343 0.86 -0.31 21.50
C PRO A 343 -0.08 0.05 22.67
N HIS A 344 -1.22 -0.63 22.75
CA HIS A 344 -1.91 -0.78 24.02
C HIS A 344 -1.15 -1.77 24.90
N THR A 345 -1.19 -1.54 26.20
CA THR A 345 -0.56 -2.48 27.13
C THR A 345 -1.32 -3.80 27.12
N SER A 346 -0.63 -4.90 26.84
CA SER A 346 -1.17 -6.25 26.89
C SER A 346 -0.19 -7.21 27.56
N ARG A 347 -0.73 -8.28 28.13
CA ARG A 347 0.02 -9.33 28.83
C ARG A 347 -0.02 -10.61 28.00
N ASP A 348 1.13 -11.25 27.89
CA ASP A 348 1.35 -12.48 27.14
C ASP A 348 2.17 -13.45 28.01
N PHE A 349 1.75 -14.71 28.09
CA PHE A 349 2.38 -15.74 28.92
C PHE A 349 3.13 -16.79 28.09
N GLU A 350 3.15 -16.66 26.76
CA GLU A 350 3.89 -17.56 25.87
C GLU A 350 5.37 -17.18 25.78
N THR A 351 6.16 -17.57 26.78
CA THR A 351 7.62 -17.28 26.81
C THR A 351 8.45 -18.36 26.10
N HIS A 352 8.14 -18.67 24.83
CA HIS A 352 8.81 -19.77 24.10
C HIS A 352 10.09 -19.36 23.34
N HIS A 353 10.42 -18.07 23.28
CA HIS A 353 11.25 -17.55 22.19
C HIS A 353 12.73 -17.28 22.51
N ASN A 354 13.23 -17.55 23.71
CA ASN A 354 14.61 -17.19 24.06
C ASN A 354 15.29 -18.24 24.96
N ASN A 355 15.62 -19.40 24.38
CA ASN A 355 16.56 -20.36 24.99
C ASN A 355 17.98 -19.77 24.95
N PHE A 356 18.29 -18.81 25.82
CA PHE A 356 19.67 -18.45 26.09
C PHE A 356 20.28 -19.55 26.95
N ALA A 357 21.45 -20.06 26.56
CA ALA A 357 22.23 -20.95 27.41
C ALA A 357 22.65 -20.18 28.66
N ILE A 358 21.96 -20.43 29.78
CA ILE A 358 22.37 -19.93 31.07
C ILE A 358 23.37 -20.94 31.63
N GLY A 359 24.50 -20.44 32.15
CA GLY A 359 25.50 -21.28 32.83
C GLY A 359 24.96 -21.87 34.13
N GLU A 360 25.84 -22.12 35.10
CA GLU A 360 25.37 -22.48 36.45
C GLU A 360 24.50 -21.35 37.02
N LEU A 361 23.23 -21.67 37.24
CA LEU A 361 22.24 -20.75 37.77
C LEU A 361 22.37 -20.66 39.31
N PRO A 362 22.27 -19.46 39.90
CA PRO A 362 22.08 -19.31 41.34
C PRO A 362 20.74 -19.90 41.77
N GLU A 363 20.51 -20.03 43.07
CA GLU A 363 19.29 -20.67 43.60
C GLU A 363 18.00 -20.00 43.07
N LEU A 364 17.96 -18.67 43.03
CA LEU A 364 16.93 -17.89 42.36
C LEU A 364 17.56 -16.97 41.32
N HIS A 365 17.05 -17.01 40.09
CA HIS A 365 17.47 -16.15 38.98
C HIS A 365 16.26 -15.41 38.40
N LEU A 366 16.30 -14.09 38.49
CA LEU A 366 15.32 -13.20 37.87
C LEU A 366 15.98 -12.54 36.66
N ARG A 367 15.27 -12.48 35.53
CA ARG A 367 15.72 -11.75 34.34
C ARG A 367 14.63 -10.82 33.87
N VAL A 368 15.00 -9.60 33.56
CA VAL A 368 14.15 -8.65 32.83
C VAL A 368 14.85 -8.25 31.54
N LEU A 369 14.17 -8.45 30.43
CA LEU A 369 14.67 -8.19 29.09
C LEU A 369 13.83 -7.11 28.43
N LEU A 370 14.50 -6.16 27.79
CA LEU A 370 13.89 -5.13 26.95
C LEU A 370 14.11 -5.45 25.48
N ASP A 371 13.02 -5.64 24.76
CA ASP A 371 13.00 -5.82 23.31
C ASP A 371 12.37 -4.60 22.64
N VAL A 372 13.15 -3.93 21.79
CA VAL A 372 12.73 -2.74 21.06
C VAL A 372 13.47 -2.60 19.74
N ALA A 373 12.71 -2.28 18.70
CA ALA A 373 13.23 -1.91 17.40
C ALA A 373 12.67 -0.55 16.97
N TRP A 374 13.53 0.31 16.39
CA TRP A 374 13.17 1.61 15.84
C TRP A 374 13.44 1.69 14.34
N GLN A 375 12.60 2.40 13.59
CA GLN A 375 12.69 2.46 12.11
C GLN A 375 13.96 3.15 11.60
N SER A 376 14.44 4.17 12.32
CA SER A 376 15.60 4.98 11.92
C SER A 376 16.74 4.87 12.93
N TRP A 377 17.02 3.63 13.35
CA TRP A 377 18.03 3.36 14.38
C TRP A 377 19.45 3.69 13.89
N LYS A 378 20.02 4.78 14.43
CA LYS A 378 21.31 5.35 14.03
C LYS A 378 22.50 4.41 14.30
N TYR A 379 22.38 3.50 15.26
CA TYR A 379 23.53 2.75 15.76
C TYR A 379 23.80 1.42 15.07
N GLY A 380 22.90 0.87 14.24
CA GLY A 380 23.13 -0.35 13.43
C GLY A 380 24.05 -1.40 14.09
N PRO A 381 24.89 -2.12 13.33
CA PRO A 381 25.99 -2.92 13.87
C PRO A 381 27.26 -2.08 14.08
N GLN A 382 27.16 -0.87 14.64
CA GLN A 382 28.33 0.00 14.91
C GLN A 382 28.94 -0.26 16.28
N SER A 383 30.23 0.06 16.43
CA SER A 383 30.92 -0.08 17.71
C SER A 383 30.39 0.92 18.74
N LEU A 384 29.96 0.43 19.91
CA LEU A 384 29.52 1.23 21.05
C LEU A 384 30.66 2.12 21.58
N PRO A 385 30.51 3.46 21.52
CA PRO A 385 31.48 4.39 22.06
C PRO A 385 31.69 4.22 23.57
N VAL A 386 32.87 4.63 24.06
CA VAL A 386 33.18 4.63 25.50
C VAL A 386 32.15 5.43 26.30
N ALA A 387 31.69 6.56 25.78
CA ALA A 387 30.67 7.39 26.42
C ALA A 387 29.34 6.64 26.65
N VAL A 388 28.90 5.80 25.70
CA VAL A 388 27.69 4.97 25.86
C VAL A 388 27.90 3.94 26.97
N ARG A 389 29.09 3.33 27.04
CA ARG A 389 29.41 2.34 28.09
C ARG A 389 29.44 2.98 29.48
N GLN A 390 29.96 4.20 29.59
CA GLN A 390 29.94 4.99 30.82
C GLN A 390 28.51 5.35 31.20
N ARG A 391 27.70 5.86 30.26
CA ARG A 391 26.30 6.21 30.51
C ARG A 391 25.46 4.99 30.91
N HIS A 392 25.68 3.81 30.33
CA HIS A 392 25.05 2.55 30.77
C HIS A 392 25.28 2.29 32.26
N ARG A 393 26.53 2.38 32.73
CA ARG A 393 26.86 2.21 34.16
C ARG A 393 26.23 3.31 35.03
N ASP A 394 26.25 4.55 34.56
CA ASP A 394 25.75 5.68 35.33
C ASP A 394 24.22 5.60 35.50
N LEU A 395 23.47 5.21 34.46
CA LEU A 395 22.02 4.95 34.53
C LEU A 395 21.67 3.85 35.54
N LEU A 396 22.44 2.77 35.62
CA LEU A 396 22.24 1.73 36.62
C LEU A 396 22.51 2.24 38.04
N THR A 397 23.46 3.15 38.19
CA THR A 397 23.75 3.81 39.48
C THR A 397 22.59 4.73 39.89
N GLU A 398 21.99 5.44 38.93
CA GLU A 398 20.84 6.33 39.11
C GLU A 398 19.52 5.56 39.35
N SER A 399 19.41 4.31 38.90
CA SER A 399 18.15 3.52 38.95
C SER A 399 17.65 3.17 40.36
N GLY A 400 18.53 3.18 41.37
CA GLY A 400 18.19 2.71 42.72
C GLY A 400 18.17 1.17 42.88
N LEU A 401 18.40 0.39 41.82
CA LEU A 401 18.43 -1.07 41.86
C LEU A 401 19.47 -1.61 42.84
N ALA A 402 20.66 -1.01 42.89
CA ALA A 402 21.70 -1.41 43.86
C ALA A 402 21.23 -1.25 45.32
N GLY A 403 20.54 -0.15 45.64
CA GLY A 403 19.98 0.07 46.96
C GLY A 403 18.84 -0.90 47.30
N HIS A 404 18.00 -1.25 46.32
CA HIS A 404 16.97 -2.27 46.50
C HIS A 404 17.59 -3.66 46.77
N VAL A 405 18.60 -4.05 46.00
CA VAL A 405 19.32 -5.32 46.19
C VAL A 405 20.01 -5.39 47.56
N SER A 406 20.58 -4.29 48.04
CA SER A 406 21.04 -4.23 49.43
C SER A 406 19.93 -4.45 50.43
N ARG A 407 18.75 -3.84 50.26
CA ARG A 407 17.62 -4.07 51.19
C ARG A 407 17.16 -5.53 51.23
N LEU A 408 17.13 -6.20 50.08
CA LEU A 408 16.83 -7.64 50.03
C LEU A 408 17.85 -8.43 50.89
N SER A 409 19.13 -8.06 50.85
CA SER A 409 20.21 -8.66 51.67
C SER A 409 20.19 -8.21 53.15
N GLN A 410 19.69 -7.01 53.44
CA GLN A 410 19.65 -6.40 54.78
C GLN A 410 18.57 -6.98 55.71
N GLY A 411 17.61 -7.79 55.24
CA GLY A 411 16.54 -8.41 56.04
C GLY A 411 16.99 -9.26 57.26
N GLN A 412 18.30 -9.27 57.53
CA GLN A 412 19.03 -9.96 58.58
C GLN A 412 19.54 -9.02 59.71
N GLY A 413 19.15 -7.74 59.74
CA GLY A 413 19.68 -6.79 60.74
C GLY A 413 21.17 -6.43 60.53
N ARG A 414 21.64 -6.54 59.29
CA ARG A 414 23.02 -6.26 58.87
C ARG A 414 23.04 -5.00 58.02
N ASP A 415 24.01 -4.14 58.23
CA ASP A 415 24.22 -2.97 57.37
C ASP A 415 25.00 -3.39 56.11
N VAL A 416 24.27 -3.66 55.03
CA VAL A 416 24.85 -4.05 53.73
C VAL A 416 24.95 -2.81 52.85
N VAL A 417 26.17 -2.44 52.46
CA VAL A 417 26.43 -1.31 51.58
C VAL A 417 25.94 -1.61 50.16
N ALA A 418 25.38 -0.60 49.49
CA ALA A 418 25.00 -0.68 48.08
C ALA A 418 26.17 -1.15 47.20
N PRO A 419 26.01 -2.23 46.40
CA PRO A 419 27.08 -2.71 45.55
C PRO A 419 27.37 -1.69 44.43
N VAL A 420 28.64 -1.55 44.09
CA VAL A 420 29.09 -0.61 43.05
C VAL A 420 28.99 -1.27 41.67
N TRP A 421 28.46 -0.53 40.71
CA TRP A 421 28.40 -0.95 39.31
C TRP A 421 29.76 -0.80 38.62
N ASN A 422 30.27 -1.90 38.08
CA ASN A 422 31.57 -1.96 37.41
C ASN A 422 31.42 -2.51 35.99
N LEU A 423 32.21 -1.96 35.06
CA LEU A 423 32.33 -2.55 33.72
C LEU A 423 33.06 -3.90 33.82
N VAL A 424 32.47 -4.94 33.26
CA VAL A 424 33.00 -6.30 33.33
C VAL A 424 34.05 -6.51 32.26
N SER A 425 35.19 -7.08 32.63
CA SER A 425 36.29 -7.45 31.72
C SER A 425 36.61 -8.96 31.82
N GLY A 426 37.37 -9.50 30.85
CA GLY A 426 37.82 -10.90 30.84
C GLY A 426 36.89 -11.86 30.10
N SER A 427 37.16 -13.17 30.23
CA SER A 427 36.52 -14.26 29.47
C SER A 427 35.03 -14.45 29.77
N ASN A 428 34.57 -13.99 30.93
CA ASN A 428 33.19 -14.12 31.40
C ASN A 428 32.38 -12.84 31.13
N SER A 429 32.88 -11.97 30.25
CA SER A 429 32.25 -10.71 29.91
C SER A 429 31.47 -10.81 28.60
N ASN A 430 30.24 -10.30 28.60
CA ASN A 430 29.47 -10.05 27.37
C ASN A 430 29.90 -8.76 26.65
N HIS A 431 31.06 -8.19 26.98
CA HIS A 431 31.57 -6.97 26.36
C HIS A 431 32.10 -7.27 24.96
N SER A 432 31.61 -6.55 23.96
CA SER A 432 32.09 -6.64 22.57
C SER A 432 32.05 -5.26 21.91
N ALA A 433 32.41 -5.16 20.63
CA ALA A 433 32.24 -3.92 19.88
C ALA A 433 30.80 -3.38 19.98
N ILE A 434 29.80 -4.24 20.02
CA ILE A 434 28.37 -3.89 19.94
C ILE A 434 27.60 -4.06 21.26
N SER A 435 28.28 -4.46 22.33
CA SER A 435 27.65 -4.75 23.63
C SER A 435 28.48 -4.24 24.80
N SER A 436 27.80 -3.68 25.79
CA SER A 436 28.33 -3.22 27.08
C SER A 436 27.81 -4.12 28.19
N HIS A 437 28.68 -4.50 29.12
CA HIS A 437 28.37 -5.39 30.24
C HIS A 437 28.81 -4.74 31.55
N VAL A 438 27.87 -4.55 32.47
CA VAL A 438 28.06 -3.90 33.77
C VAL A 438 27.57 -4.86 34.85
N ARG A 439 28.29 -4.97 35.97
CA ARG A 439 27.98 -5.87 37.07
C ARG A 439 28.06 -5.19 38.43
N ALA A 440 27.17 -5.58 39.33
CA ALA A 440 27.22 -5.28 40.75
C ALA A 440 27.11 -6.60 41.55
N GLN A 441 27.83 -6.72 42.67
CA GLN A 441 27.88 -7.95 43.46
C GLN A 441 27.88 -7.66 44.95
N ILE A 442 27.18 -8.51 45.71
CA ILE A 442 27.25 -8.57 47.17
C ILE A 442 27.82 -9.94 47.54
N THR A 443 28.89 -9.92 48.33
CA THR A 443 29.53 -11.12 48.84
C THR A 443 29.18 -11.29 50.31
N ALA A 444 28.84 -12.50 50.71
CA ALA A 444 28.65 -12.83 52.10
C ALA A 444 29.98 -12.71 52.87
N PRO A 445 29.96 -12.55 54.20
CA PRO A 445 31.16 -12.28 55.01
C PRO A 445 32.14 -13.45 55.04
N ASP A 446 31.62 -14.65 54.89
CA ASP A 446 32.34 -15.92 54.78
C ASP A 446 32.93 -16.14 53.38
N GLY A 447 32.74 -15.19 52.45
CA GLY A 447 33.35 -15.17 51.12
C GLY A 447 32.52 -15.66 49.93
N PRO A 448 31.40 -16.42 50.05
CA PRO A 448 30.61 -16.80 48.88
C PRO A 448 29.77 -15.64 48.35
N LEU A 449 29.46 -15.70 47.05
CA LEU A 449 28.64 -14.71 46.37
C LEU A 449 27.18 -14.85 46.78
N GLU A 450 26.59 -13.78 47.31
CA GLU A 450 25.23 -13.77 47.84
C GLU A 450 24.24 -13.29 46.77
N VAL A 451 24.55 -12.14 46.17
CA VAL A 451 23.75 -11.54 45.09
C VAL A 451 24.66 -11.07 43.96
N THR A 452 24.24 -11.30 42.73
CA THR A 452 24.85 -10.73 41.52
C THR A 452 23.80 -10.07 40.67
N VAL A 453 24.11 -8.89 40.18
CA VAL A 453 23.30 -8.18 39.18
C VAL A 453 24.15 -7.92 37.96
N ASP A 454 23.75 -8.49 36.83
CA ASP A 454 24.38 -8.32 35.53
C ASP A 454 23.46 -7.51 34.63
N SER A 455 24.01 -6.51 33.96
CA SER A 455 23.29 -5.71 32.96
C SER A 455 24.05 -5.71 31.64
N VAL A 456 23.36 -6.08 30.57
CA VAL A 456 23.89 -6.05 29.20
C VAL A 456 23.08 -5.07 28.37
N LEU A 457 23.77 -4.17 27.67
CA LEU A 457 23.20 -3.25 26.67
C LEU A 457 23.85 -3.53 25.33
N GLN A 458 23.07 -3.74 24.27
CA GLN A 458 23.58 -4.11 22.95
C GLN A 458 22.78 -3.47 21.82
N THR A 459 23.40 -3.34 20.63
CA THR A 459 22.73 -2.79 19.43
C THR A 459 22.38 -3.86 18.39
N GLY A 460 22.56 -5.14 18.73
CA GLY A 460 22.47 -6.25 17.78
C GLY A 460 23.67 -6.32 16.83
N ASN A 461 23.68 -7.31 15.94
CA ASN A 461 24.76 -7.47 14.95
C ASN A 461 24.20 -7.75 13.55
N TRP A 462 25.04 -7.59 12.52
CA TRP A 462 24.61 -7.77 11.12
C TRP A 462 24.27 -9.22 10.74
N ARG A 463 24.74 -10.22 11.51
CA ARG A 463 24.48 -11.66 11.29
C ARG A 463 23.23 -12.17 12.01
N SER A 464 22.82 -11.50 13.08
CA SER A 464 21.69 -11.80 13.94
C SER A 464 21.17 -10.47 14.46
N PRO A 465 20.28 -9.81 13.70
CA PRO A 465 19.60 -8.61 14.18
C PRO A 465 18.70 -9.04 15.34
N SER A 466 19.22 -8.89 16.56
CA SER A 466 18.43 -9.07 17.77
C SER A 466 17.74 -7.76 18.10
N SER A 467 16.42 -7.80 18.28
CA SER A 467 15.62 -6.70 18.80
C SER A 467 15.76 -6.55 20.33
N VAL A 468 16.43 -7.50 20.99
CA VAL A 468 16.80 -7.42 22.41
C VAL A 468 17.87 -6.36 22.60
N LEU A 469 17.48 -5.22 23.15
CA LEU A 469 18.37 -4.09 23.39
C LEU A 469 19.11 -4.22 24.71
N ALA A 470 18.41 -4.63 25.77
CA ALA A 470 18.99 -4.66 27.10
C ALA A 470 18.44 -5.80 27.97
N THR A 471 19.25 -6.28 28.90
CA THR A 471 18.89 -7.29 29.88
C THR A 471 19.44 -6.95 31.25
N ILE A 472 18.67 -7.20 32.29
CA ILE A 472 19.11 -7.20 33.70
C ILE A 472 18.85 -8.59 34.27
N ASP A 473 19.90 -9.22 34.77
CA ASP A 473 19.89 -10.52 35.44
C ASP A 473 20.22 -10.33 36.92
N LEU A 474 19.32 -10.77 37.80
CA LEU A 474 19.48 -10.76 39.24
C LEU A 474 19.56 -12.20 39.74
N GLY A 475 20.76 -12.59 40.16
CA GLY A 475 21.06 -13.89 40.73
C GLY A 475 21.15 -13.83 42.25
N ILE A 476 20.43 -14.70 42.94
CA ILE A 476 20.30 -14.73 44.39
C ILE A 476 20.59 -16.14 44.93
N ASN A 477 21.50 -16.25 45.90
CA ASN A 477 21.72 -17.47 46.67
C ASN A 477 21.11 -17.33 48.08
N LEU A 478 19.87 -17.82 48.23
CA LEU A 478 19.03 -17.63 49.41
C LEU A 478 19.66 -18.19 50.69
N ARG A 479 20.38 -19.31 50.59
CA ARG A 479 21.08 -19.92 51.73
C ARG A 479 22.13 -19.01 52.39
N HIS A 480 22.69 -18.07 51.64
CA HIS A 480 23.69 -17.12 52.14
C HIS A 480 23.05 -15.80 52.59
N MET A 481 21.91 -15.43 52.00
CA MET A 481 21.11 -14.29 52.44
C MET A 481 20.44 -14.52 53.80
N LEU A 482 20.13 -15.77 54.14
CA LEU A 482 19.19 -16.06 55.22
C LEU A 482 19.78 -17.05 56.24
N LYS A 483 20.29 -16.56 57.39
CA LYS A 483 20.82 -17.43 58.45
C LYS A 483 19.74 -18.30 59.12
N PRO A 484 20.03 -19.58 59.39
CA PRO A 484 19.17 -20.46 60.17
C PRO A 484 19.43 -20.25 61.67
N GLU A 485 18.87 -19.20 62.28
CA GLU A 485 18.88 -19.09 63.75
C GLU A 485 17.64 -19.74 64.37
N SER A 486 17.55 -21.07 64.19
CA SER A 486 16.97 -22.05 65.11
C SER A 486 16.85 -23.38 64.37
N THR A 487 16.96 -24.48 65.11
CA THR A 487 16.99 -25.89 64.65
C THR A 487 15.69 -26.40 64.01
N GLN A 488 14.83 -25.50 63.51
CA GLN A 488 13.76 -25.82 62.57
C GLN A 488 14.12 -25.25 61.20
N THR A 489 14.30 -26.15 60.25
CA THR A 489 14.49 -25.94 58.81
C THR A 489 13.34 -25.14 58.20
N MET A 490 13.25 -23.84 58.47
CA MET A 490 12.54 -22.92 57.59
C MET A 490 13.48 -22.56 56.46
N ARG A 491 13.26 -23.16 55.28
CA ARG A 491 13.88 -22.71 54.03
C ARG A 491 13.43 -21.28 53.79
N SER A 492 14.40 -20.39 53.79
CA SER A 492 14.20 -18.97 53.70
C SER A 492 13.87 -18.61 52.25
N ARG A 493 12.58 -18.41 51.98
CA ARG A 493 12.03 -18.12 50.64
C ARG A 493 11.85 -16.62 50.45
N LEU A 494 11.95 -16.14 49.21
CA LEU A 494 11.61 -14.76 48.87
C LEU A 494 10.08 -14.58 48.89
N SER A 495 9.59 -13.51 49.53
CA SER A 495 8.14 -13.23 49.55
C SER A 495 7.64 -12.81 48.16
N ILE A 496 6.33 -12.98 47.90
CA ILE A 496 5.71 -12.48 46.66
C ILE A 496 5.82 -10.95 46.56
N VAL A 497 5.76 -10.23 47.67
CA VAL A 497 5.88 -8.77 47.71
C VAL A 497 7.28 -8.35 47.27
N ASP A 498 8.32 -8.99 47.84
CA ASP A 498 9.72 -8.71 47.46
C ASP A 498 9.99 -9.10 46.00
N LEU A 499 9.38 -10.18 45.52
CA LEU A 499 9.46 -10.57 44.11
C LEU A 499 8.86 -9.50 43.19
N VAL A 500 7.66 -8.98 43.50
CA VAL A 500 7.04 -7.89 42.73
C VAL A 500 7.95 -6.66 42.72
N ASP A 501 8.42 -6.24 43.89
CA ASP A 501 9.29 -5.06 44.02
C ASP A 501 10.59 -5.22 43.26
N ALA A 502 11.21 -6.41 43.29
CA ALA A 502 12.42 -6.73 42.53
C ALA A 502 12.17 -6.63 41.02
N LEU A 503 11.09 -7.25 40.51
CA LEU A 503 10.75 -7.22 39.08
C LEU A 503 10.41 -5.80 38.61
N VAL A 504 9.68 -5.01 39.41
CA VAL A 504 9.38 -3.60 39.10
C VAL A 504 10.65 -2.76 39.09
N MET A 505 11.56 -2.97 40.02
CA MET A 505 12.81 -2.22 40.07
C MET A 505 13.76 -2.59 38.92
N MET A 506 13.81 -3.88 38.55
CA MET A 506 14.52 -4.32 37.35
C MET A 506 13.86 -3.77 36.07
N TRP A 507 12.53 -3.66 36.02
CA TRP A 507 11.82 -2.99 34.93
C TRP A 507 12.24 -1.52 34.85
N ASP A 508 12.10 -0.76 35.94
CA ASP A 508 12.47 0.67 36.01
C ASP A 508 13.90 0.90 35.51
N ALA A 509 14.85 0.04 35.93
CA ALA A 509 16.23 0.09 35.50
C ALA A 509 16.40 -0.25 34.01
N VAL A 510 15.79 -1.33 33.50
CA VAL A 510 16.03 -1.77 32.11
C VAL A 510 15.48 -0.78 31.08
N VAL A 511 14.34 -0.14 31.36
CA VAL A 511 13.70 0.82 30.42
C VAL A 511 14.37 2.19 30.39
N SER A 512 15.28 2.49 31.33
CA SER A 512 16.10 3.71 31.26
C SER A 512 17.35 3.52 30.38
N LEU A 513 17.83 2.27 30.24
CA LEU A 513 19.06 1.96 29.49
C LEU A 513 19.11 2.44 28.03
N PRO A 514 17.99 2.48 27.27
CA PRO A 514 17.98 3.09 25.94
C PRO A 514 18.50 4.53 25.90
N GLU A 515 18.39 5.30 26.99
CA GLU A 515 18.89 6.68 27.09
C GLU A 515 20.42 6.75 26.90
N ALA A 516 21.16 5.69 27.23
CA ALA A 516 22.60 5.63 26.97
C ALA A 516 22.93 5.68 25.48
N LEU A 517 22.00 5.24 24.63
CA LEU A 517 22.16 5.19 23.18
C LEU A 517 21.54 6.41 22.52
N GLU A 518 20.30 6.76 22.88
CA GLU A 518 19.57 7.89 22.33
C GLU A 518 18.75 8.58 23.43
N PRO A 519 19.14 9.78 23.90
CA PRO A 519 18.46 10.46 24.99
C PRO A 519 16.96 10.71 24.77
N ASN A 520 16.51 10.81 23.51
CA ASN A 520 15.11 11.03 23.17
C ASN A 520 14.44 9.79 22.54
N PHE A 521 14.89 8.58 22.90
CA PHE A 521 14.40 7.33 22.30
C PHE A 521 12.88 7.15 22.36
N ALA A 522 12.23 7.70 23.37
CA ALA A 522 10.77 7.75 23.55
C ALA A 522 10.01 8.37 22.36
N ARG A 523 10.67 9.27 21.63
CA ARG A 523 10.10 10.00 20.48
C ARG A 523 10.38 9.33 19.15
N LEU A 524 11.10 8.21 19.14
CA LEU A 524 11.40 7.49 17.91
C LEU A 524 10.20 6.64 17.44
N PRO A 525 10.04 6.45 16.12
CA PRO A 525 9.06 5.51 15.57
C PRO A 525 9.52 4.07 15.79
N TYR A 526 8.59 3.21 16.22
CA TYR A 526 8.85 1.78 16.38
C TYR A 526 8.86 1.07 15.04
N ALA A 527 9.74 0.08 14.90
CA ALA A 527 9.78 -0.85 13.77
C ALA A 527 9.03 -2.16 14.06
N ALA A 528 8.71 -2.43 15.33
CA ALA A 528 7.91 -3.56 15.80
C ALA A 528 7.36 -3.25 17.21
N PRO A 529 6.34 -3.98 17.71
CA PRO A 529 5.83 -3.79 19.06
C PRO A 529 6.94 -3.98 20.11
N PRO A 530 7.19 -2.99 20.96
CA PRO A 530 8.13 -3.14 22.05
C PRO A 530 7.54 -4.02 23.16
N PHE A 531 8.39 -4.76 23.86
CA PHE A 531 7.96 -5.53 25.01
C PHE A 531 9.05 -5.72 26.05
N VAL A 532 8.61 -5.95 27.28
CA VAL A 532 9.46 -6.35 28.41
C VAL A 532 9.11 -7.79 28.77
N VAL A 533 10.14 -8.64 28.89
CA VAL A 533 9.97 -10.04 29.29
C VAL A 533 10.59 -10.26 30.66
N PHE A 534 9.85 -10.92 31.54
CA PHE A 534 10.30 -11.34 32.85
C PHE A 534 10.48 -12.85 32.83
N TYR A 535 11.59 -13.34 33.36
CA TYR A 535 11.80 -14.74 33.66
C TYR A 535 12.13 -14.90 35.13
N ILE A 536 11.53 -15.93 35.73
CA ILE A 536 11.76 -16.34 37.10
C ILE A 536 12.20 -17.80 37.04
N HIS A 537 13.40 -18.08 37.51
CA HIS A 537 14.00 -19.41 37.46
C HIS A 537 14.49 -19.83 38.85
N ALA A 538 14.15 -21.05 39.23
CA ALA A 538 14.80 -21.77 40.31
C ALA A 538 15.99 -22.55 39.74
N GLY A 539 17.20 -22.24 40.19
CA GLY A 539 18.43 -22.90 39.75
C GLY A 539 18.73 -24.14 40.56
N THR A 540 20.00 -24.34 40.89
CA THR A 540 20.46 -25.48 41.69
C THR A 540 20.97 -25.02 43.05
N ALA A 541 20.68 -25.81 44.08
CA ALA A 541 21.36 -25.68 45.36
C ALA A 541 22.66 -26.48 45.32
N ALA A 542 23.78 -25.84 45.66
CA ALA A 542 25.03 -26.58 45.85
C ALA A 542 24.88 -27.53 47.06
N PRO A 543 25.57 -28.68 47.07
CA PRO A 543 25.48 -29.66 48.15
C PRO A 543 25.89 -29.04 49.50
N ASP A 544 25.24 -29.52 50.58
CA ASP A 544 25.62 -29.15 51.95
C ASP A 544 27.08 -29.53 52.22
N ALA A 545 27.77 -28.70 53.01
CA ALA A 545 29.16 -28.95 53.39
C ALA A 545 29.30 -30.33 54.07
N GLY A 546 30.00 -31.26 53.41
CA GLY A 546 30.23 -32.63 53.89
C GLY A 546 29.47 -33.72 53.13
N ASN A 547 28.67 -33.39 52.12
CA ASN A 547 27.99 -34.35 51.26
C ASN A 547 28.60 -34.32 49.85
N GLU A 548 29.18 -35.43 49.36
CA GLU A 548 29.68 -35.57 47.98
C GLU A 548 28.53 -35.70 46.95
N GLY A 549 27.44 -34.95 47.17
CA GLY A 549 26.22 -35.03 46.38
C GLY A 549 26.24 -34.14 45.14
N VAL A 550 25.51 -34.56 44.10
CA VAL A 550 25.22 -33.74 42.91
C VAL A 550 24.35 -32.55 43.32
N ALA A 551 24.58 -31.38 42.71
CA ALA A 551 23.75 -30.19 42.91
C ALA A 551 22.26 -30.52 42.66
N ARG A 552 21.39 -30.10 43.57
CA ARG A 552 19.96 -30.43 43.50
C ARG A 552 19.22 -29.34 42.72
N GLN A 553 18.44 -29.74 41.71
CA GLN A 553 17.49 -28.84 41.04
C GLN A 553 16.40 -28.39 42.00
N LEU A 554 16.20 -27.07 42.09
CA LEU A 554 15.16 -26.44 42.89
C LEU A 554 13.91 -26.18 42.03
N ASN A 555 12.75 -26.13 42.67
CA ASN A 555 11.50 -25.64 42.09
C ASN A 555 11.15 -24.25 42.64
N LEU A 556 10.21 -23.55 42.00
CA LEU A 556 9.73 -22.24 42.45
C LEU A 556 9.27 -22.24 43.92
N PRO A 557 8.55 -23.25 44.45
CA PRO A 557 8.20 -23.30 45.87
C PRO A 557 9.39 -23.57 46.82
N ASP A 558 10.56 -23.94 46.30
CA ASP A 558 11.77 -24.05 47.13
C ASP A 558 12.38 -22.67 47.39
N VAL A 559 12.13 -21.69 46.51
CA VAL A 559 12.79 -20.36 46.52
C VAL A 559 11.83 -19.18 46.70
N LEU A 560 10.54 -19.36 46.45
CA LEU A 560 9.48 -18.37 46.63
C LEU A 560 8.47 -18.82 47.69
N ASP A 561 8.01 -17.87 48.53
CA ASP A 561 6.93 -18.11 49.47
C ASP A 561 5.59 -17.92 48.77
N LEU A 562 4.99 -19.03 48.34
CA LEU A 562 3.71 -19.05 47.64
C LEU A 562 2.51 -19.15 48.59
N ALA A 563 2.72 -19.29 49.92
CA ALA A 563 1.63 -19.42 50.88
C ALA A 563 0.62 -18.25 50.86
N PRO A 564 1.04 -16.98 50.65
CA PRO A 564 0.11 -15.86 50.53
C PRO A 564 -0.88 -15.94 49.35
N LEU A 565 -0.62 -16.81 48.36
CA LEU A 565 -1.51 -17.01 47.21
C LEU A 565 -2.70 -17.94 47.53
N GLY A 566 -2.71 -18.52 48.73
CA GLY A 566 -3.74 -19.44 49.22
C GLY A 566 -3.42 -20.92 48.97
N ASP A 567 -4.45 -21.77 49.06
CA ASP A 567 -4.32 -23.21 48.86
C ASP A 567 -4.01 -23.51 47.38
N GLY A 568 -2.74 -23.82 47.10
CA GLY A 568 -2.28 -24.30 45.80
C GLY A 568 -2.32 -25.82 45.70
N PRO A 569 -2.15 -26.39 44.49
CA PRO A 569 -2.03 -27.83 44.35
C PRO A 569 -0.79 -28.35 45.08
N HIS A 570 -0.89 -29.57 45.62
CA HIS A 570 0.17 -30.18 46.41
C HIS A 570 1.50 -30.37 45.66
N ASP A 571 1.50 -30.36 44.31
CA ASP A 571 2.65 -30.67 43.46
C ASP A 571 2.96 -29.58 42.40
N VAL A 572 3.32 -28.36 42.82
CA VAL A 572 3.90 -27.36 41.88
C VAL A 572 5.38 -27.67 41.65
N SER A 573 5.69 -28.59 40.74
CA SER A 573 7.07 -28.96 40.36
C SER A 573 7.68 -28.06 39.28
N ARG A 574 7.30 -26.77 39.24
CA ARG A 574 7.78 -25.83 38.21
C ARG A 574 9.15 -25.30 38.60
N THR A 575 10.12 -25.38 37.70
CA THR A 575 11.46 -24.80 37.88
C THR A 575 11.56 -23.38 37.31
N GLN A 576 10.62 -23.00 36.43
CA GLN A 576 10.64 -21.70 35.76
C GLN A 576 9.24 -21.21 35.43
N THR A 577 9.13 -19.89 35.30
CA THR A 577 7.99 -19.20 34.71
C THR A 577 8.47 -17.90 34.06
N GLY A 578 7.59 -17.28 33.28
CA GLY A 578 7.83 -15.97 32.72
C GLY A 578 6.54 -15.32 32.27
N LEU A 579 6.63 -14.02 32.03
CA LEU A 579 5.56 -13.23 31.46
C LEU A 579 6.16 -12.17 30.55
N ARG A 580 5.39 -11.76 29.56
CA ARG A 580 5.73 -10.70 28.61
C ARG A 580 4.67 -9.62 28.71
N ILE A 581 5.13 -8.38 28.77
CA ILE A 581 4.25 -7.21 28.70
C ILE A 581 4.61 -6.45 27.42
N VAL A 582 3.67 -6.43 26.49
CA VAL A 582 3.72 -5.57 25.31
C VAL A 582 3.13 -4.23 25.74
N GLY A 583 3.77 -3.12 25.41
CA GLY A 583 3.28 -1.82 25.85
C GLY A 583 4.29 -0.70 25.70
N PRO A 584 3.87 0.56 25.86
CA PRO A 584 4.80 1.68 25.90
C PRO A 584 5.80 1.51 27.06
N PHE A 585 7.01 2.04 26.92
CA PHE A 585 8.05 1.96 27.96
C PHE A 585 7.73 2.73 29.23
N GLU A 586 6.77 3.65 29.16
CA GLU A 586 6.58 4.74 30.10
C GLU A 586 5.38 4.63 31.06
N PRO A 587 4.75 3.46 31.35
CA PRO A 587 3.78 3.44 32.43
C PRO A 587 4.49 3.89 33.71
N GLU A 588 3.85 4.77 34.46
CA GLU A 588 4.37 5.19 35.76
C GLU A 588 4.60 3.96 36.66
N ARG A 589 5.49 4.08 37.63
CA ARG A 589 5.90 2.96 38.50
C ARG A 589 4.70 2.23 39.12
N ALA A 590 3.67 2.95 39.55
CA ALA A 590 2.44 2.36 40.09
C ALA A 590 1.69 1.48 39.07
N ALA A 591 1.68 1.88 37.79
CA ALA A 591 1.09 1.07 36.72
C ALA A 591 1.97 -0.16 36.40
N ARG A 592 3.30 -0.04 36.43
CA ARG A 592 4.23 -1.18 36.33
C ARG A 592 3.98 -2.20 37.44
N GLN A 593 3.85 -1.73 38.68
CA GLN A 593 3.58 -2.58 39.83
C GLN A 593 2.28 -3.36 39.70
N ARG A 594 1.18 -2.68 39.32
CA ARG A 594 -0.10 -3.34 39.04
C ARG A 594 0.02 -4.38 37.93
N LEU A 595 0.67 -4.04 36.81
CA LEU A 595 0.84 -4.99 35.70
C LEU A 595 1.61 -6.25 36.09
N VAL A 596 2.69 -6.10 36.88
CA VAL A 596 3.45 -7.25 37.40
C VAL A 596 2.59 -8.07 38.37
N ALA A 597 1.89 -7.42 39.31
CA ALA A 597 1.02 -8.09 40.28
C ALA A 597 -0.15 -8.83 39.63
N ASP A 598 -0.85 -8.19 38.69
CA ASP A 598 -1.92 -8.80 37.90
C ASP A 598 -1.39 -10.01 37.12
N SER A 599 -0.22 -9.89 36.51
CA SER A 599 0.38 -10.98 35.73
C SER A 599 0.80 -12.17 36.62
N LEU A 600 1.32 -11.91 37.82
CA LEU A 600 1.64 -12.96 38.78
C LEU A 600 0.38 -13.64 39.34
N SER A 601 -0.71 -12.90 39.52
CA SER A 601 -2.01 -13.46 39.92
C SER A 601 -2.55 -14.42 38.84
N ASP A 602 -2.50 -14.01 37.57
CA ASP A 602 -2.91 -14.87 36.44
C ASP A 602 -2.02 -16.13 36.32
N LEU A 603 -0.70 -15.98 36.50
CA LEU A 603 0.22 -17.11 36.54
C LEU A 603 -0.11 -18.06 37.70
N ALA A 604 -0.35 -17.53 38.89
CA ALA A 604 -0.70 -18.33 40.07
C ALA A 604 -2.03 -19.08 39.88
N LEU A 605 -3.05 -18.44 39.29
CA LEU A 605 -4.29 -19.10 38.89
C LEU A 605 -4.02 -20.24 37.90
N GLY A 606 -3.16 -20.01 36.90
CA GLY A 606 -2.69 -21.04 35.96
C GLY A 606 -1.87 -22.16 36.60
N TRP A 607 -1.33 -21.95 37.80
CA TRP A 607 -0.67 -22.97 38.61
C TRP A 607 -1.63 -23.67 39.58
N GLY A 608 -2.89 -23.25 39.66
CA GLY A 608 -3.92 -23.84 40.52
C GLY A 608 -4.18 -23.14 41.86
N PHE A 609 -3.60 -21.96 42.11
CA PHE A 609 -3.91 -21.14 43.29
C PHE A 609 -5.20 -20.35 43.03
N LEU A 610 -6.36 -20.95 43.32
CA LEU A 610 -7.68 -20.42 42.93
C LEU A 610 -8.09 -19.12 43.62
N SER A 611 -7.42 -18.77 44.74
CA SER A 611 -7.66 -17.55 45.51
C SER A 611 -6.53 -16.52 45.37
N ALA A 612 -5.64 -16.68 44.39
CA ALA A 612 -4.50 -15.79 44.22
C ALA A 612 -4.94 -14.35 43.91
N ASP A 613 -4.58 -13.42 44.79
CA ASP A 613 -4.76 -11.98 44.59
C ASP A 613 -3.49 -11.24 45.07
N VAL A 614 -2.53 -11.05 44.15
CA VAL A 614 -1.27 -10.39 44.47
C VAL A 614 -1.47 -8.90 44.74
N ASN A 615 -2.46 -8.24 44.11
CA ASN A 615 -2.73 -6.83 44.38
C ASN A 615 -3.25 -6.63 45.79
N GLY A 616 -4.11 -7.53 46.26
CA GLY A 616 -4.55 -7.56 47.66
C GLY A 616 -3.38 -7.67 48.64
N LEU A 617 -2.31 -8.41 48.28
CA LEU A 617 -1.10 -8.52 49.10
C LEU A 617 -0.28 -7.23 49.16
N LEU A 618 -0.29 -6.42 48.09
CA LEU A 618 0.46 -5.16 48.02
C LEU A 618 -0.26 -3.97 48.68
N ALA A 619 -1.58 -4.10 48.90
CA ALA A 619 -2.40 -3.07 49.53
C ALA A 619 -2.39 -3.14 51.08
N ASN A 620 -1.92 -4.25 51.63
CA ASN A 620 -1.80 -4.54 53.07
C ASN A 620 -0.34 -4.37 53.52
#